data_AF-A0A7S2KLS1-F1
#
_entry.id   AF-A0A7S2KLS1-F1
#
_cell.length_a   1.000
_cell.length_b   1.000
_cell.length_c   1.000
_cell.angle_alpha   90.00
_cell.angle_beta   90.00
_cell.angle_gamma   90.00
#
_symmetry.space_group_name_H-M   'P 1'
#
loop_
_entity.id
_entity.type
_entity.pdbx_description
1 polymer ?
#
loop_
_entity_poly.entity_id
_entity_poly.type
_entity_poly.pdbx_seq_one_letter_code
_entity_poly.pdbx_strand_id
1 'polypeptide(L)'
;MLTPRKRVCDMTCEDMRSELKVMRRKVSGDKSDLRSRLREVCNENDRGWLRNVHGQTTGGAYLASGEHRHVYAATYSKGPRKGEPAVYKVFKTPGCQFERQFFDQDIRAVQKAASIIREFNEMYEHYTLGEDAIKRIYLNQPEVWTSVGDETELCLVEPRIEGRFVKFNSNTGWVLDSDNLSEALTHFSYHRTKGAFLLCDIQGGEYPSHFVLTDPVVHSVTREFGATDGGPEAMTSFFARHRCGRFCQPGWARAAPYGMPARYAAVPGTRFFVR
;
A
#
# COMPACT_ATOMS: atom_id res chain seq x y z
N MET A 1 28.97 1.21 -7.00
CA MET A 1 28.36 0.22 -6.08
C MET A 1 27.35 0.95 -5.22
N LEU A 2 26.21 0.33 -4.89
CA LEU A 2 25.31 0.87 -3.86
C LEU A 2 25.92 0.53 -2.50
N THR A 3 25.99 1.50 -1.59
CA THR A 3 26.51 1.27 -0.23
C THR A 3 25.52 0.44 0.60
N PRO A 4 25.99 -0.48 1.47
CA PRO A 4 25.14 -1.30 2.33
C PRO A 4 24.20 -0.45 3.19
N ARG A 5 22.93 -0.87 3.33
CA ARG A 5 21.93 -0.06 4.02
C ARG A 5 21.96 -0.30 5.53
N LYS A 6 22.42 0.72 6.26
CA LYS A 6 22.52 0.74 7.72
C LYS A 6 21.13 0.74 8.38
N ARG A 7 20.95 0.09 9.53
CA ARG A 7 19.71 0.27 10.33
C ARG A 7 19.59 1.72 10.79
N VAL A 8 18.37 2.18 11.09
CA VAL A 8 18.10 3.50 11.69
C VAL A 8 18.80 3.70 13.06
N CYS A 9 19.30 2.64 13.72
CA CYS A 9 20.21 2.78 14.88
C CYS A 9 21.70 2.95 14.52
N ASP A 10 22.16 2.39 13.40
CA ASP A 10 23.57 2.38 12.97
C ASP A 10 23.92 3.58 12.07
N MET A 11 22.93 4.15 11.39
CA MET A 11 23.08 5.32 10.52
C MET A 11 23.78 6.49 11.23
N THR A 12 24.66 7.19 10.51
CA THR A 12 25.19 8.51 10.90
C THR A 12 24.16 9.60 10.64
N CYS A 13 24.37 10.81 11.16
CA CYS A 13 23.51 11.96 10.85
C CYS A 13 23.45 12.23 9.33
N GLU A 14 24.52 11.96 8.59
CA GLU A 14 24.59 12.19 7.15
C GLU A 14 23.83 11.13 6.36
N ASP A 15 23.94 9.85 6.73
CA ASP A 15 23.07 8.78 6.21
C ASP A 15 21.59 9.14 6.43
N MET A 16 21.24 9.62 7.63
CA MET A 16 19.86 9.97 7.98
C MET A 16 19.34 11.16 7.17
N ARG A 17 20.17 12.20 6.98
CA ARG A 17 19.83 13.35 6.14
C ARG A 17 19.67 12.96 4.67
N SER A 18 20.44 11.99 4.18
CA SER A 18 20.34 11.48 2.82
C SER A 18 18.98 10.79 2.57
N GLU A 19 18.60 9.81 3.39
CA GLU A 19 17.29 9.15 3.28
C GLU A 19 16.12 10.12 3.50
N LEU A 20 16.19 11.00 4.50
CA LEU A 20 15.17 12.03 4.73
C LEU A 20 15.04 13.00 3.54
N LYS A 21 16.14 13.35 2.87
CA LYS A 21 16.11 14.19 1.65
C LYS A 21 15.45 13.47 0.47
N VAL A 22 15.72 12.17 0.29
CA VAL A 22 15.02 11.32 -0.70
C VAL A 22 13.52 11.25 -0.39
N MET A 23 13.15 11.16 0.89
CA MET A 23 11.76 11.19 1.38
C MET A 23 11.13 12.61 1.43
N ARG A 24 11.80 13.63 0.87
CA ARG A 24 11.41 15.07 0.88
C ARG A 24 11.11 15.67 2.27
N ARG A 25 11.74 15.15 3.34
CA ARG A 25 11.55 15.58 4.74
C ARG A 25 12.59 16.62 5.20
N LYS A 26 12.32 17.27 6.33
CA LYS A 26 13.23 18.20 7.03
C LYS A 26 14.51 17.48 7.49
N VAL A 27 15.67 17.96 7.03
CA VAL A 27 17.01 17.40 7.29
C VAL A 27 17.82 18.15 8.38
N SER A 28 17.24 19.19 9.00
CA SER A 28 17.85 19.89 10.13
C SER A 28 17.41 19.31 11.47
N GLY A 29 18.34 19.29 12.42
CA GLY A 29 18.23 18.62 13.72
C GLY A 29 19.52 17.85 14.07
N ASP A 30 19.58 17.35 15.30
CA ASP A 30 20.65 16.49 15.82
C ASP A 30 20.45 15.00 15.45
N LYS A 31 21.26 14.08 16.00
CA LYS A 31 21.11 12.65 15.72
C LYS A 31 19.79 12.06 16.26
N SER A 32 19.28 12.59 17.36
CA SER A 32 17.99 12.20 17.95
C SER A 32 16.83 12.69 17.08
N ASP A 33 16.83 13.97 16.68
CA ASP A 33 15.84 14.55 15.76
C ASP A 33 15.72 13.76 14.46
N LEU A 34 16.87 13.47 13.83
CA LEU A 34 16.94 12.76 12.56
C LEU A 34 16.49 11.30 12.69
N ARG A 35 16.85 10.65 13.81
CA ARG A 35 16.44 9.28 14.13
C ARG A 35 14.97 9.19 14.51
N SER A 36 14.43 10.20 15.20
CA SER A 36 12.99 10.35 15.47
C SER A 36 12.25 10.54 14.16
N ARG A 37 12.66 11.49 13.31
CA ARG A 37 11.99 11.76 12.02
C ARG A 37 12.01 10.58 11.06
N LEU A 38 13.07 9.77 11.07
CA LEU A 38 13.06 8.49 10.37
C LEU A 38 12.11 7.49 11.03
N ARG A 39 12.11 7.36 12.36
CA ARG A 39 11.20 6.46 13.10
C ARG A 39 9.73 6.87 13.04
N GLU A 40 9.42 8.15 12.92
CA GLU A 40 8.08 8.68 12.60
C GLU A 40 7.64 8.11 11.24
N VAL A 41 8.50 8.21 10.22
CA VAL A 41 8.26 7.57 8.92
C VAL A 41 8.17 6.02 9.01
N CYS A 42 8.78 5.36 10.00
CA CYS A 42 8.68 3.90 10.19
C CYS A 42 7.40 3.45 10.90
N ASN A 43 7.09 4.10 12.03
CA ASN A 43 6.11 3.67 13.02
C ASN A 43 4.76 4.36 12.81
N GLU A 44 4.79 5.62 12.37
CA GLU A 44 3.64 6.50 12.20
C GLU A 44 3.47 6.92 10.75
N ASN A 45 3.18 5.93 9.88
CA ASN A 45 2.93 6.07 8.44
C ASN A 45 2.07 7.33 8.13
N ASP A 46 2.76 8.41 7.79
CA ASP A 46 2.33 9.80 7.57
C ASP A 46 1.36 10.47 8.58
N ARG A 47 1.49 10.21 9.89
CA ARG A 47 0.77 11.02 10.91
C ARG A 47 1.24 12.47 11.04
N GLY A 48 2.24 12.90 10.27
CA GLY A 48 2.66 14.29 10.18
C GLY A 48 1.58 15.26 9.70
N TRP A 49 0.64 14.82 8.85
CA TRP A 49 -0.38 15.69 8.23
C TRP A 49 -1.83 15.39 8.67
N LEU A 50 -2.01 14.74 9.83
CA LEU A 50 -3.31 14.29 10.34
C LEU A 50 -4.21 15.44 10.86
N ARG A 51 -5.16 15.92 10.05
CA ARG A 51 -6.62 15.97 10.34
C ARG A 51 -7.40 16.96 9.44
N ASN A 52 -8.56 16.49 8.98
CA ASN A 52 -9.72 17.26 8.51
C ASN A 52 -9.44 18.38 7.50
N VAL A 53 -8.99 18.01 6.30
CA VAL A 53 -9.17 18.87 5.12
C VAL A 53 -10.42 18.42 4.37
N HIS A 54 -11.54 19.14 4.55
CA HIS A 54 -12.58 19.16 3.51
C HIS A 54 -12.07 20.08 2.40
N GLY A 55 -11.63 19.48 1.30
CA GLY A 55 -11.07 20.15 0.15
C GLY A 55 -11.82 19.77 -1.12
N GLN A 56 -12.14 20.77 -1.93
CA GLN A 56 -12.66 20.57 -3.29
C GLN A 56 -11.47 20.31 -4.24
N THR A 57 -11.58 19.32 -5.12
CA THR A 57 -10.55 18.98 -6.12
C THR A 57 -10.78 19.68 -7.47
N THR A 58 -9.80 20.46 -7.93
CA THR A 58 -9.86 21.15 -9.24
C THR A 58 -9.64 20.17 -10.39
N GLY A 59 -10.49 20.24 -11.42
CA GLY A 59 -10.47 19.36 -12.60
C GLY A 59 -9.08 19.12 -13.18
N GLY A 60 -8.56 17.92 -12.96
CA GLY A 60 -7.18 17.55 -13.24
C GLY A 60 -6.96 16.95 -14.61
N ALA A 61 -5.71 16.96 -15.08
CA ALA A 61 -5.32 16.22 -16.27
C ALA A 61 -5.46 14.70 -16.01
N TYR A 62 -6.16 13.99 -16.90
CA TYR A 62 -6.29 12.53 -16.81
C TYR A 62 -4.92 11.84 -16.91
N LEU A 63 -4.67 10.86 -16.03
CA LEU A 63 -3.42 10.10 -15.97
C LEU A 63 -3.60 8.63 -16.34
N ALA A 64 -4.62 7.96 -15.79
CA ALA A 64 -4.76 6.51 -15.92
C ALA A 64 -6.19 5.99 -15.65
N SER A 65 -6.42 4.74 -16.03
CA SER A 65 -7.54 3.92 -15.56
C SER A 65 -7.01 2.70 -14.82
N GLY A 66 -7.50 2.46 -13.60
CA GLY A 66 -7.54 1.11 -13.04
C GLY A 66 -8.78 0.36 -13.54
N GLU A 67 -9.13 -0.77 -12.92
CA GLU A 67 -10.41 -1.45 -13.24
C GLU A 67 -11.60 -0.56 -12.82
N HIS A 68 -11.63 -0.16 -11.53
CA HIS A 68 -12.81 0.43 -10.88
C HIS A 68 -12.84 1.97 -10.86
N ARG A 69 -11.69 2.63 -11.06
CA ARG A 69 -11.52 4.08 -10.88
C ARG A 69 -10.69 4.71 -12.01
N HIS A 70 -11.02 5.96 -12.36
CA HIS A 70 -10.16 6.84 -13.15
C HIS A 70 -9.22 7.63 -12.24
N VAL A 71 -8.02 7.97 -12.72
CA VAL A 71 -6.98 8.69 -11.95
C VAL A 71 -6.60 9.97 -12.68
N TYR A 72 -6.61 11.08 -11.94
CA TYR A 72 -6.33 12.43 -12.44
C TYR A 72 -5.22 13.10 -11.63
N ALA A 73 -4.45 13.98 -12.26
CA ALA A 73 -3.39 14.76 -11.62
C ALA A 73 -3.98 15.93 -10.80
N ALA A 74 -3.46 16.13 -9.58
CA ALA A 74 -3.78 17.29 -8.76
C ALA A 74 -2.54 17.87 -8.09
N THR A 75 -2.72 18.95 -7.33
CA THR A 75 -1.70 19.57 -6.48
C THR A 75 -2.39 20.07 -5.22
N TYR A 76 -1.82 19.80 -4.04
CA TYR A 76 -2.43 20.24 -2.79
C TYR A 76 -2.47 21.77 -2.71
N SER A 77 -3.65 22.36 -2.60
CA SER A 77 -3.84 23.82 -2.51
C SER A 77 -3.61 24.38 -1.10
N LYS A 78 -3.75 23.54 -0.07
CA LYS A 78 -3.73 23.88 1.36
C LYS A 78 -3.02 22.78 2.18
N GLY A 79 -2.68 23.15 3.42
CA GLY A 79 -2.23 22.22 4.46
C GLY A 79 -0.77 21.75 4.35
N PRO A 80 -0.29 21.03 5.37
CA PRO A 80 1.42 20.26 5.32
C PRO A 80 1.88 19.49 4.03
N ARG A 81 1.09 19.48 2.94
CA ARG A 81 1.58 19.10 1.58
C ARG A 81 1.39 20.16 0.47
N LYS A 82 1.04 21.40 0.81
CA LYS A 82 0.72 22.47 -0.16
C LYS A 82 1.81 22.65 -1.23
N GLY A 83 1.41 22.60 -2.49
CA GLY A 83 2.30 22.72 -3.66
C GLY A 83 2.91 21.39 -4.13
N GLU A 84 2.76 20.29 -3.38
CA GLU A 84 3.23 18.97 -3.81
C GLU A 84 2.25 18.30 -4.80
N PRO A 85 2.74 17.45 -5.72
CA PRO A 85 1.89 16.65 -6.58
C PRO A 85 0.98 15.65 -5.83
N ALA A 86 -0.28 15.63 -6.25
CA ALA A 86 -1.31 14.71 -5.79
C ALA A 86 -1.90 13.93 -6.98
N VAL A 87 -2.66 12.89 -6.68
CA VAL A 87 -3.67 12.36 -7.60
C VAL A 87 -5.03 12.32 -6.90
N TYR A 88 -6.10 12.45 -7.67
CA TYR A 88 -7.44 12.10 -7.21
C TYR A 88 -8.03 10.97 -8.06
N LYS A 89 -8.86 10.14 -7.43
CA LYS A 89 -9.44 8.93 -7.99
C LYS A 89 -10.97 9.00 -7.88
N VAL A 90 -11.65 8.77 -8.99
CA VAL A 90 -13.13 8.80 -9.08
C VAL A 90 -13.62 7.43 -9.55
N PHE A 91 -14.71 6.92 -8.96
CA PHE A 91 -15.32 5.64 -9.38
C PHE A 91 -15.88 5.74 -10.81
N LYS A 92 -15.70 4.68 -11.60
CA LYS A 92 -16.23 4.62 -12.97
C LYS A 92 -17.72 4.30 -13.04
N THR A 93 -18.22 3.56 -12.06
CA THR A 93 -19.63 3.15 -11.99
C THR A 93 -20.47 4.36 -11.58
N PRO A 94 -21.45 4.80 -12.39
CA PRO A 94 -22.33 5.89 -12.01
C PRO A 94 -23.11 5.58 -10.73
N GLY A 95 -23.23 6.55 -9.83
CA GLY A 95 -23.84 6.39 -8.50
C GLY A 95 -22.80 6.23 -7.40
N CYS A 96 -21.76 5.42 -7.63
CA CYS A 96 -20.74 5.12 -6.62
C CYS A 96 -19.98 6.34 -6.11
N GLN A 97 -19.89 7.44 -6.88
CA GLN A 97 -19.25 8.67 -6.42
C GLN A 97 -20.07 9.44 -5.36
N PHE A 98 -21.38 9.18 -5.24
CA PHE A 98 -22.25 9.81 -4.25
C PHE A 98 -22.43 8.91 -3.01
N GLU A 99 -22.10 7.62 -3.13
CA GLU A 99 -22.27 6.61 -2.08
C GLU A 99 -21.02 6.46 -1.19
N ARG A 100 -21.00 7.21 -0.08
CA ARG A 100 -19.94 7.17 0.95
C ARG A 100 -19.53 5.76 1.40
N GLN A 101 -20.44 4.79 1.37
CA GLN A 101 -20.16 3.40 1.75
C GLN A 101 -18.99 2.76 0.97
N PHE A 102 -18.81 3.06 -0.31
CA PHE A 102 -17.67 2.52 -1.09
C PHE A 102 -16.33 3.12 -0.63
N PHE A 103 -16.33 4.42 -0.32
CA PHE A 103 -15.16 5.11 0.25
C PHE A 103 -14.82 4.56 1.64
N ASP A 104 -15.83 4.33 2.49
CA ASP A 104 -15.65 3.74 3.82
C ASP A 104 -15.24 2.24 3.78
N GLN A 105 -15.43 1.55 2.64
CA GLN A 105 -14.86 0.23 2.37
C GLN A 105 -13.38 0.33 2.00
N ASP A 106 -13.02 1.15 1.01
CA ASP A 106 -11.63 1.39 0.59
C ASP A 106 -10.75 1.87 1.75
N ILE A 107 -11.24 2.83 2.56
CA ILE A 107 -10.51 3.37 3.71
C ILE A 107 -10.26 2.30 4.79
N ARG A 108 -11.23 1.40 5.06
CA ARG A 108 -11.02 0.28 6.01
C ARG A 108 -10.01 -0.73 5.47
N ALA A 109 -10.02 -1.04 4.17
CA ALA A 109 -9.05 -1.93 3.54
C ALA A 109 -7.61 -1.36 3.64
N VAL A 110 -7.45 -0.07 3.33
CA VAL A 110 -6.20 0.69 3.50
C VAL A 110 -5.70 0.67 4.94
N GLN A 111 -6.56 0.98 5.92
CA GLN A 111 -6.18 0.98 7.35
C GLN A 111 -5.72 -0.41 7.81
N LYS A 112 -6.39 -1.47 7.33
CA LYS A 112 -6.01 -2.85 7.64
C LYS A 112 -4.67 -3.23 7.01
N ALA A 113 -4.47 -2.87 5.74
CA ALA A 113 -3.20 -3.05 5.03
C ALA A 113 -2.04 -2.30 5.70
N ALA A 114 -2.26 -1.08 6.19
CA ALA A 114 -1.25 -0.27 6.85
C ALA A 114 -0.69 -0.93 8.13
N SER A 115 -1.54 -1.54 8.97
CA SER A 115 -1.04 -2.27 10.16
C SER A 115 -0.23 -3.51 9.75
N ILE A 116 -0.71 -4.26 8.76
CA ILE A 116 -0.02 -5.46 8.25
C ILE A 116 1.37 -5.09 7.69
N ILE A 117 1.47 -4.01 6.91
CA ILE A 117 2.72 -3.52 6.34
C ILE A 117 3.68 -3.02 7.43
N ARG A 118 3.17 -2.30 8.44
CA ARG A 118 3.97 -1.88 9.61
C ARG A 118 4.55 -3.09 10.35
N GLU A 119 3.72 -4.08 10.66
CA GLU A 119 4.15 -5.30 11.36
C GLU A 119 5.10 -6.17 10.51
N PHE A 120 5.01 -6.12 9.18
CA PHE A 120 5.97 -6.73 8.25
C PHE A 120 7.33 -6.02 8.30
N ASN A 121 7.36 -4.68 8.19
CA ASN A 121 8.59 -3.89 8.31
C ASN A 121 9.27 -4.11 9.68
N GLU A 122 8.52 -4.00 10.78
CA GLU A 122 8.98 -4.23 12.15
C GLU A 122 9.65 -5.60 12.32
N MET A 123 9.10 -6.63 11.67
CA MET A 123 9.65 -7.99 11.69
C MET A 123 10.99 -8.08 10.93
N TYR A 124 11.10 -7.59 9.68
CA TYR A 124 12.37 -7.70 8.93
C TYR A 124 13.48 -6.80 9.45
N GLU A 125 13.16 -5.68 10.11
CA GLU A 125 14.16 -4.86 10.81
C GLU A 125 14.84 -5.60 11.97
N HIS A 126 14.25 -6.71 12.44
CA HIS A 126 14.87 -7.63 13.39
C HIS A 126 15.69 -8.74 12.70
N TYR A 127 15.21 -9.29 11.58
CA TYR A 127 15.81 -10.47 10.93
C TYR A 127 16.83 -10.20 9.82
N THR A 128 16.82 -9.03 9.15
CA THR A 128 17.69 -8.73 8.00
C THR A 128 18.49 -7.45 8.22
N LEU A 129 19.82 -7.52 8.02
CA LEU A 129 20.77 -6.48 8.42
C LEU A 129 21.82 -6.24 7.32
N GLY A 130 22.32 -5.00 7.21
CA GLY A 130 23.46 -4.69 6.33
C GLY A 130 23.13 -4.80 4.84
N GLU A 131 23.84 -5.66 4.12
CA GLU A 131 23.65 -5.88 2.68
C GLU A 131 22.34 -6.63 2.36
N ASP A 132 21.86 -7.48 3.28
CA ASP A 132 20.61 -8.23 3.14
C ASP A 132 19.35 -7.45 3.58
N ALA A 133 19.50 -6.22 4.07
CA ALA A 133 18.40 -5.41 4.60
C ALA A 133 17.36 -5.08 3.50
N ILE A 134 16.12 -5.55 3.67
CA ILE A 134 15.08 -5.36 2.66
C ILE A 134 14.68 -3.89 2.46
N LYS A 135 14.15 -3.57 1.27
CA LYS A 135 13.43 -2.31 1.05
C LYS A 135 12.18 -2.28 1.94
N ARG A 136 12.05 -1.25 2.77
CA ARG A 136 10.79 -0.97 3.48
C ARG A 136 9.65 -0.75 2.51
N ILE A 137 8.46 -1.12 2.96
CA ILE A 137 7.20 -0.94 2.24
C ILE A 137 6.40 0.15 2.95
N TYR A 138 6.01 1.19 2.23
CA TYR A 138 5.08 2.23 2.69
C TYR A 138 3.75 2.09 1.95
N LEU A 139 2.70 2.73 2.48
CA LEU A 139 1.36 2.72 1.87
C LEU A 139 0.78 4.13 1.86
N ASN A 140 0.40 4.61 0.67
CA ASN A 140 -0.48 5.76 0.49
C ASN A 140 -1.80 5.49 1.22
N GLN A 141 -2.18 6.40 2.13
CA GLN A 141 -3.50 6.40 2.76
C GLN A 141 -4.30 7.57 2.14
N PRO A 142 -5.26 7.31 1.25
CA PRO A 142 -6.07 8.37 0.65
C PRO A 142 -7.02 9.03 1.66
N GLU A 143 -7.42 10.26 1.37
CA GLU A 143 -8.51 10.97 2.04
C GLU A 143 -9.74 11.05 1.13
N VAL A 144 -10.95 11.14 1.72
CA VAL A 144 -12.21 11.32 0.98
C VAL A 144 -12.52 12.81 0.86
N TRP A 145 -12.44 13.35 -0.36
CA TRP A 145 -12.63 14.78 -0.69
C TRP A 145 -13.82 14.96 -1.64
N THR A 146 -14.25 16.20 -1.87
CA THR A 146 -15.32 16.53 -2.84
C THR A 146 -14.76 17.04 -4.17
N SER A 147 -15.55 17.00 -5.23
CA SER A 147 -15.23 17.63 -6.52
C SER A 147 -15.41 19.17 -6.47
N VAL A 148 -14.63 19.92 -7.27
CA VAL A 148 -14.99 21.33 -7.57
C VAL A 148 -16.18 21.33 -8.51
N GLY A 149 -17.27 21.96 -8.08
CA GLY A 149 -18.50 22.15 -8.87
C GLY A 149 -19.68 21.30 -8.40
N ASP A 150 -19.43 20.21 -7.68
CA ASP A 150 -20.45 19.39 -7.03
C ASP A 150 -19.91 18.89 -5.68
N GLU A 151 -20.49 19.37 -4.58
CA GLU A 151 -20.09 18.98 -3.22
C GLU A 151 -20.73 17.65 -2.77
N THR A 152 -21.57 17.04 -3.59
CA THR A 152 -22.11 15.69 -3.38
C THR A 152 -21.25 14.60 -4.03
N GLU A 153 -20.50 14.92 -5.09
CA GLU A 153 -19.54 14.01 -5.70
C GLU A 153 -18.27 13.88 -4.82
N LEU A 154 -17.93 12.63 -4.48
CA LEU A 154 -16.76 12.27 -3.69
C LEU A 154 -15.63 11.67 -4.55
N CYS A 155 -14.40 11.89 -4.12
CA CYS A 155 -13.18 11.32 -4.71
C CYS A 155 -12.17 10.91 -3.62
N LEU A 156 -11.22 10.02 -3.97
CA LEU A 156 -10.10 9.64 -3.10
C LEU A 156 -8.84 10.39 -3.52
N VAL A 157 -8.22 11.14 -2.59
CA VAL A 157 -7.05 12.00 -2.85
C VAL A 157 -5.83 11.48 -2.11
N GLU A 158 -4.69 11.36 -2.79
CA GLU A 158 -3.47 10.79 -2.21
C GLU A 158 -2.16 11.35 -2.82
N PRO A 159 -1.00 11.05 -2.21
CA PRO A 159 0.30 11.40 -2.79
C PRO A 159 0.50 10.82 -4.19
N ARG A 160 0.87 11.67 -5.15
CA ARG A 160 1.27 11.17 -6.47
C ARG A 160 2.57 10.37 -6.32
N ILE A 161 2.50 9.08 -6.68
CA ILE A 161 3.68 8.25 -6.88
C ILE A 161 4.40 8.74 -8.15
N GLU A 162 5.71 8.95 -8.06
CA GLU A 162 6.57 9.37 -9.17
C GLU A 162 7.38 8.17 -9.70
N GLY A 163 7.80 8.22 -10.97
CA GLY A 163 8.60 7.17 -11.59
C GLY A 163 7.80 5.97 -12.09
N ARG A 164 8.36 4.76 -11.97
CA ARG A 164 7.78 3.52 -12.51
C ARG A 164 6.74 2.96 -11.55
N PHE A 165 5.47 3.02 -11.96
CA PHE A 165 4.40 2.26 -11.32
C PHE A 165 4.48 0.78 -11.74
N VAL A 166 4.27 -0.14 -10.81
CA VAL A 166 4.31 -1.59 -11.00
C VAL A 166 3.16 -2.22 -10.22
N LYS A 167 2.50 -3.21 -10.83
CA LYS A 167 1.62 -4.15 -10.12
C LYS A 167 2.36 -5.48 -9.95
N PHE A 168 2.46 -5.92 -8.70
CA PHE A 168 3.33 -7.01 -8.26
C PHE A 168 2.56 -8.32 -8.09
N ASN A 169 1.35 -8.27 -7.51
CA ASN A 169 0.39 -9.36 -7.55
C ASN A 169 -1.04 -8.81 -7.68
N SER A 170 -2.04 -9.69 -7.85
CA SER A 170 -3.46 -9.30 -7.95
C SER A 170 -4.34 -10.00 -6.93
N ASN A 171 -5.54 -9.45 -6.69
CA ASN A 171 -6.54 -10.06 -5.81
C ASN A 171 -7.11 -11.40 -6.33
N THR A 172 -6.73 -11.88 -7.51
CA THR A 172 -7.02 -13.24 -8.01
C THR A 172 -5.84 -14.23 -7.90
N GLY A 173 -4.69 -13.77 -7.40
CA GLY A 173 -3.47 -14.58 -7.31
C GLY A 173 -2.70 -14.70 -8.63
N TRP A 174 -2.74 -13.67 -9.48
CA TRP A 174 -1.66 -13.43 -10.45
C TRP A 174 -0.49 -12.78 -9.74
N VAL A 175 0.73 -13.07 -10.20
CA VAL A 175 2.00 -12.57 -9.68
C VAL A 175 2.87 -12.14 -10.85
N LEU A 176 3.60 -11.04 -10.70
CA LEU A 176 4.64 -10.60 -11.64
C LEU A 176 5.87 -11.50 -11.51
N ASP A 177 6.38 -12.00 -12.64
CA ASP A 177 7.55 -12.87 -12.66
C ASP A 177 8.74 -12.26 -11.89
N SER A 178 9.46 -13.13 -11.17
CA SER A 178 10.58 -12.80 -10.27
C SER A 178 10.23 -12.15 -8.93
N ASP A 179 9.00 -11.65 -8.69
CA ASP A 179 8.71 -11.05 -7.38
C ASP A 179 8.57 -12.11 -6.27
N ASN A 180 9.25 -11.85 -5.17
CA ASN A 180 9.32 -12.66 -3.97
C ASN A 180 8.87 -11.87 -2.72
N LEU A 181 8.83 -10.53 -2.78
CA LEU A 181 8.60 -9.68 -1.61
C LEU A 181 7.13 -9.32 -1.43
N SER A 182 6.40 -8.99 -2.50
CA SER A 182 4.93 -8.85 -2.41
C SER A 182 4.27 -10.17 -1.99
N GLU A 183 4.71 -11.28 -2.56
CA GLU A 183 4.27 -12.63 -2.22
C GLU A 183 4.55 -12.98 -0.75
N ALA A 184 5.69 -12.55 -0.21
CA ALA A 184 5.98 -12.71 1.22
C ALA A 184 5.11 -11.79 2.09
N LEU A 185 4.79 -10.57 1.67
CA LEU A 185 3.85 -9.69 2.36
C LEU A 185 2.43 -10.28 2.37
N THR A 186 1.97 -10.84 1.25
CA THR A 186 0.69 -11.53 1.15
C THR A 186 0.65 -12.79 2.02
N HIS A 187 1.68 -13.64 2.00
CA HIS A 187 1.75 -14.81 2.89
C HIS A 187 1.84 -14.40 4.38
N PHE A 188 2.69 -13.44 4.73
CA PHE A 188 2.79 -12.91 6.09
C PHE A 188 1.45 -12.40 6.61
N SER A 189 0.69 -11.67 5.80
CA SER A 189 -0.60 -11.10 6.21
C SER A 189 -1.58 -12.16 6.74
N TYR A 190 -1.63 -13.31 6.07
CA TYR A 190 -2.44 -14.45 6.47
C TYR A 190 -1.93 -15.10 7.76
N HIS A 191 -0.63 -15.39 7.83
CA HIS A 191 -0.03 -15.98 9.03
C HIS A 191 -0.19 -15.09 10.25
N ARG A 192 0.18 -13.80 10.13
CA ARG A 192 0.17 -12.82 11.22
C ARG A 192 -1.23 -12.57 11.75
N THR A 193 -2.24 -12.58 10.88
CA THR A 193 -3.66 -12.42 11.27
C THR A 193 -4.35 -13.74 11.62
N LYS A 194 -3.61 -14.85 11.79
CA LYS A 194 -4.13 -16.18 12.11
C LYS A 194 -5.21 -16.67 11.12
N GLY A 195 -5.06 -16.28 9.86
CA GLY A 195 -5.93 -16.64 8.75
C GLY A 195 -7.19 -15.80 8.56
N ALA A 196 -7.40 -14.74 9.35
CA ALA A 196 -8.57 -13.88 9.24
C ALA A 196 -8.55 -12.97 8.00
N PHE A 197 -7.36 -12.57 7.52
CA PHE A 197 -7.19 -11.59 6.44
C PHE A 197 -6.04 -11.96 5.50
N LEU A 198 -6.12 -11.55 4.23
CA LEU A 198 -5.03 -11.69 3.25
C LEU A 198 -4.89 -10.43 2.40
N LEU A 199 -3.75 -9.74 2.52
CA LEU A 199 -3.40 -8.51 1.81
C LEU A 199 -2.80 -8.82 0.44
N CYS A 200 -3.41 -8.34 -0.63
CA CYS A 200 -3.05 -8.62 -2.02
C CYS A 200 -3.34 -7.40 -2.91
N ASP A 201 -3.26 -7.58 -4.23
CA ASP A 201 -3.30 -6.47 -5.21
C ASP A 201 -2.15 -5.48 -4.98
N ILE A 202 -0.99 -6.00 -4.58
CA ILE A 202 0.19 -5.19 -4.24
C ILE A 202 0.63 -4.41 -5.48
N GLN A 203 0.51 -3.09 -5.42
CA GLN A 203 0.81 -2.18 -6.54
C GLN A 203 1.29 -0.81 -6.04
N GLY A 204 2.15 -0.16 -6.82
CA GLY A 204 2.73 1.13 -6.44
C GLY A 204 4.05 1.45 -7.14
N GLY A 205 4.82 2.36 -6.54
CA GLY A 205 6.13 2.78 -7.07
C GLY A 205 7.29 2.08 -6.37
N GLU A 206 8.26 1.63 -7.17
CA GLU A 206 9.56 1.19 -6.67
C GLU A 206 10.58 2.35 -6.67
N TYR A 207 11.12 2.68 -5.50
CA TYR A 207 12.19 3.65 -5.32
C TYR A 207 13.50 2.93 -4.97
N PRO A 208 14.67 3.60 -5.04
CA PRO A 208 15.94 2.98 -4.71
C PRO A 208 16.01 2.40 -3.28
N SER A 209 15.37 3.05 -2.30
CA SER A 209 15.45 2.67 -0.89
C SER A 209 14.15 2.08 -0.30
N HIS A 210 13.03 2.09 -1.03
CA HIS A 210 11.72 1.67 -0.51
C HIS A 210 10.70 1.42 -1.64
N PHE A 211 9.55 0.85 -1.27
CA PHE A 211 8.34 0.83 -2.09
C PHE A 211 7.31 1.81 -1.49
N VAL A 212 6.52 2.47 -2.34
CA VAL A 212 5.29 3.17 -1.92
C VAL A 212 4.12 2.48 -2.62
N LEU A 213 3.32 1.74 -1.87
CA LEU A 213 2.12 1.07 -2.35
C LEU A 213 0.92 2.00 -2.35
N THR A 214 -0.10 1.63 -3.12
CA THR A 214 -1.43 2.24 -3.14
C THR A 214 -2.47 1.18 -3.49
N ASP A 215 -3.76 1.48 -3.30
CA ASP A 215 -4.90 0.63 -3.69
C ASP A 215 -4.77 -0.86 -3.29
N PRO A 216 -4.50 -1.20 -2.01
CA PRO A 216 -4.43 -2.57 -1.55
C PRO A 216 -5.81 -3.22 -1.50
N VAL A 217 -5.90 -4.50 -1.84
CA VAL A 217 -7.09 -5.32 -1.55
C VAL A 217 -6.82 -6.19 -0.34
N VAL A 218 -7.78 -6.25 0.58
CA VAL A 218 -7.76 -7.19 1.70
C VAL A 218 -8.90 -8.17 1.52
N HIS A 219 -8.58 -9.45 1.32
CA HIS A 219 -9.55 -10.53 1.47
C HIS A 219 -9.79 -10.79 2.95
N SER A 220 -11.03 -11.07 3.36
CA SER A 220 -11.39 -11.37 4.75
C SER A 220 -12.32 -12.57 4.86
N VAL A 221 -12.29 -13.26 6.02
CA VAL A 221 -13.23 -14.37 6.27
C VAL A 221 -14.70 -13.92 6.33
N THR A 222 -14.95 -12.64 6.58
CA THR A 222 -16.27 -11.98 6.66
C THR A 222 -16.73 -11.32 5.36
N ARG A 223 -15.83 -11.14 4.37
CA ARG A 223 -16.03 -10.32 3.15
C ARG A 223 -16.38 -8.84 3.44
N GLU A 224 -15.72 -8.25 4.43
CA GLU A 224 -16.06 -6.92 4.98
C GLU A 224 -15.44 -5.70 4.26
N PHE A 225 -14.52 -5.93 3.31
CA PHE A 225 -13.79 -4.87 2.59
C PHE A 225 -14.37 -4.51 1.20
N GLY A 226 -15.63 -4.86 0.95
CA GLY A 226 -16.34 -4.44 -0.26
C GLY A 226 -16.13 -5.38 -1.46
N ALA A 227 -16.46 -4.88 -2.66
CA ALA A 227 -16.62 -5.72 -3.85
C ALA A 227 -15.31 -6.39 -4.36
N THR A 228 -14.13 -5.96 -3.90
CA THR A 228 -12.84 -6.59 -4.24
C THR A 228 -12.46 -7.74 -3.29
N ASP A 229 -13.22 -7.96 -2.21
CA ASP A 229 -13.03 -9.02 -1.23
C ASP A 229 -13.65 -10.35 -1.69
N GLY A 230 -12.80 -11.20 -2.26
CA GLY A 230 -13.09 -12.55 -2.70
C GLY A 230 -13.05 -13.61 -1.60
N GLY A 231 -12.84 -13.21 -0.34
CA GLY A 231 -12.99 -14.04 0.85
C GLY A 231 -12.12 -15.31 0.89
N PRO A 232 -12.55 -16.33 1.66
CA PRO A 232 -11.81 -17.59 1.82
C PRO A 232 -11.47 -18.32 0.51
N GLU A 233 -12.32 -18.19 -0.52
CA GLU A 233 -12.07 -18.76 -1.84
C GLU A 233 -10.88 -18.09 -2.55
N ALA A 234 -10.73 -16.77 -2.40
CA ALA A 234 -9.59 -16.04 -2.96
C ALA A 234 -8.31 -16.28 -2.14
N MET A 235 -8.40 -16.34 -0.81
CA MET A 235 -7.30 -16.76 0.05
C MET A 235 -6.76 -18.15 -0.34
N THR A 236 -7.67 -19.11 -0.55
CA THR A 236 -7.31 -20.47 -0.99
C THR A 236 -6.69 -20.44 -2.40
N SER A 237 -7.21 -19.61 -3.30
CA SER A 237 -6.69 -19.46 -4.67
C SER A 237 -5.29 -18.86 -4.74
N PHE A 238 -4.94 -17.98 -3.79
CA PHE A 238 -3.55 -17.56 -3.56
C PHE A 238 -2.68 -18.76 -3.13
N PHE A 239 -3.04 -19.45 -2.04
CA PHE A 239 -2.21 -20.52 -1.48
C PHE A 239 -2.01 -21.75 -2.38
N ALA A 240 -2.94 -22.03 -3.29
CA ALA A 240 -2.77 -23.04 -4.33
C ALA A 240 -1.58 -22.73 -5.26
N ARG A 241 -1.38 -21.45 -5.60
CA ARG A 241 -0.33 -20.95 -6.50
C ARG A 241 0.95 -20.57 -5.77
N HIS A 242 0.85 -19.94 -4.61
CA HIS A 242 1.97 -19.41 -3.86
C HIS A 242 3.05 -20.48 -3.61
N ARG A 243 4.30 -20.09 -3.88
CA ARG A 243 5.51 -20.83 -3.52
C ARG A 243 6.36 -19.90 -2.68
N CYS A 244 6.85 -20.38 -1.54
CA CYS A 244 7.61 -19.55 -0.62
C CYS A 244 8.94 -19.14 -1.27
N GLY A 245 9.08 -17.86 -1.57
CA GLY A 245 10.34 -17.24 -1.98
C GLY A 245 11.28 -17.04 -0.78
N ARG A 246 12.49 -16.54 -1.04
CA ARG A 246 13.56 -16.34 -0.03
C ARG A 246 13.18 -15.49 1.20
N PHE A 247 12.08 -14.76 1.14
CA PHE A 247 11.59 -13.90 2.21
C PHE A 247 10.55 -14.63 3.10
N CYS A 248 9.76 -15.55 2.55
CA CYS A 248 8.74 -16.29 3.31
C CYS A 248 9.38 -17.20 4.37
N GLN A 249 8.91 -17.13 5.62
CA GLN A 249 9.47 -17.94 6.69
C GLN A 249 8.84 -19.35 6.71
N PRO A 250 9.62 -20.43 6.97
CA PRO A 250 9.13 -21.82 6.91
C PRO A 250 7.91 -22.13 7.80
N GLY A 251 7.77 -21.45 8.94
CA GLY A 251 6.68 -21.65 9.90
C GLY A 251 5.38 -20.90 9.62
N TRP A 252 5.27 -20.16 8.50
CA TRP A 252 4.09 -19.35 8.22
C TRP A 252 2.88 -20.17 7.76
N ALA A 253 1.76 -20.02 8.49
CA ALA A 253 0.48 -20.68 8.22
C ALA A 253 -0.07 -20.40 6.81
N ARG A 254 -0.91 -21.31 6.32
CA ARG A 254 -1.54 -21.29 4.97
C ARG A 254 -3.01 -21.69 5.07
N ALA A 255 -3.84 -21.23 4.12
CA ALA A 255 -5.28 -21.49 4.16
C ALA A 255 -5.70 -22.93 3.80
N ALA A 256 -4.82 -23.73 3.21
CA ALA A 256 -5.11 -25.10 2.79
C ALA A 256 -3.84 -25.96 2.73
N PRO A 257 -3.97 -27.30 2.79
CA PRO A 257 -2.91 -28.24 2.43
C PRO A 257 -2.42 -28.03 0.99
N TYR A 258 -1.17 -28.42 0.72
CA TYR A 258 -0.58 -28.36 -0.61
C TYR A 258 -1.33 -29.28 -1.59
N GLY A 259 -1.64 -28.77 -2.79
CA GLY A 259 -2.33 -29.53 -3.85
C GLY A 259 -3.81 -29.20 -4.06
N MET A 260 -4.45 -28.39 -3.20
CA MET A 260 -5.80 -27.88 -3.46
C MET A 260 -5.84 -27.00 -4.72
N PRO A 261 -6.82 -27.17 -5.64
CA PRO A 261 -6.93 -26.37 -6.85
C PRO A 261 -7.40 -24.92 -6.53
N ALA A 262 -6.90 -23.96 -7.29
CA ALA A 262 -7.35 -22.57 -7.21
C ALA A 262 -8.78 -22.42 -7.75
N ARG A 263 -9.63 -21.66 -7.05
CA ARG A 263 -11.04 -21.42 -7.45
C ARG A 263 -11.21 -20.28 -8.46
N TYR A 264 -10.23 -19.38 -8.56
CA TYR A 264 -10.24 -18.28 -9.53
C TYR A 264 -9.05 -18.39 -10.49
N ALA A 265 -9.27 -18.06 -11.77
CA ALA A 265 -8.19 -17.82 -12.72
C ALA A 265 -7.37 -16.59 -12.28
N ALA A 266 -6.05 -16.71 -12.35
CA ALA A 266 -5.12 -15.62 -12.04
C ALA A 266 -5.06 -14.64 -13.21
N VAL A 267 -5.48 -13.39 -12.98
CA VAL A 267 -5.42 -12.29 -13.98
C VAL A 267 -4.71 -11.06 -13.39
N PRO A 268 -3.98 -10.24 -14.17
CA PRO A 268 -3.28 -9.06 -13.64
C PRO A 268 -4.23 -7.98 -13.11
N GLY A 269 -5.41 -7.84 -13.71
CA GLY A 269 -6.44 -6.88 -13.29
C GLY A 269 -6.97 -7.14 -11.88
N THR A 270 -7.44 -6.09 -11.23
CA THR A 270 -8.20 -6.19 -9.97
C THR A 270 -9.61 -6.68 -10.29
N ARG A 271 -10.08 -7.73 -9.63
CA ARG A 271 -11.39 -8.35 -9.88
C ARG A 271 -12.43 -7.95 -8.84
N PHE A 272 -13.66 -7.71 -9.28
CA PHE A 272 -14.83 -7.75 -8.39
C PHE A 272 -15.34 -9.18 -8.16
N PHE A 273 -15.66 -9.49 -6.91
CA PHE A 273 -16.22 -10.75 -6.43
C PHE A 273 -17.67 -10.57 -5.97
N VAL A 274 -18.49 -10.01 -6.87
CA VAL A 274 -19.95 -9.96 -6.73
C VAL A 274 -20.49 -11.39 -6.56
N ARG A 275 -21.55 -11.54 -5.76
CA ARG A 275 -22.31 -12.79 -5.62
C ARG A 275 -23.34 -12.93 -6.72
#